data_AF-A0A239GPC9-F1
#
_entry.id   AF-A0A239GPC9-F1
#
_cell.length_a   1.000
_cell.length_b   1.000
_cell.length_c   1.000
_cell.angle_alpha   90.00
_cell.angle_beta   90.00
_cell.angle_gamma   90.00
#
_symmetry.space_group_name_H-M   'P 1'
#
loop_
_entity.id
_entity.type
_entity.pdbx_description
1 polymer ?
#
loop_
_entity_poly.entity_id
_entity_poly.type
_entity_poly.pdbx_seq_one_letter_code
_entity_poly.pdbx_strand_id
1 'polypeptide(L)'
;MNDFLHSVGLQALSLQGFGPLLAQGTWMTLKLALLSLALSLLLGLIGASAKLSPLRLLRLPATLYTTLIRSVPDLVLILLIFYTFQIWLNDFTEWMGWGYFEIDPFAAGVLTLGFIYGAYFTENFRGAILSVPAGQLEAATAYGLSRAQRFRLVLFPQLMRFALPGLGNNWLVLLKSTALVSIIGLADLVKAAQNAGKSTSNVLYFLIIAGLVYLLITTLSNRLFKRLERRFNTGIKGLTS
;
A
#
# COMPACT_ATOMS: atom_id res chain seq x y z
N MET A 1 -2.86 -5.28 -38.90
CA MET A 1 -2.60 -5.79 -37.53
C MET A 1 -3.72 -6.73 -37.07
N ASN A 2 -5.00 -6.36 -37.22
CA ASN A 2 -6.13 -7.22 -36.86
C ASN A 2 -6.16 -8.54 -37.67
N ASP A 3 -5.85 -8.51 -38.97
CA ASP A 3 -5.85 -9.72 -39.81
C ASP A 3 -4.79 -10.77 -39.43
N PHE A 4 -3.66 -10.34 -38.87
CA PHE A 4 -2.60 -11.25 -38.40
C PHE A 4 -3.04 -11.99 -37.13
N LEU A 5 -3.71 -11.30 -36.21
CA LEU A 5 -4.28 -11.89 -34.99
C LEU A 5 -5.44 -12.85 -35.29
N HIS A 6 -6.17 -12.64 -36.39
CA HIS A 6 -7.18 -13.58 -36.90
C HIS A 6 -6.56 -14.90 -37.36
N SER A 7 -5.38 -14.88 -37.98
CA SER A 7 -4.72 -16.08 -38.52
C SER A 7 -4.07 -17.00 -37.48
N VAL A 8 -3.76 -16.48 -36.29
CA VAL A 8 -2.97 -17.20 -35.26
C VAL A 8 -3.85 -17.72 -34.10
N GLY A 9 -5.18 -17.57 -34.17
CA GLY A 9 -6.08 -18.00 -33.10
C GLY A 9 -5.99 -17.12 -31.83
N LEU A 10 -5.30 -15.99 -31.90
CA LEU A 10 -5.11 -15.04 -30.80
C LEU A 10 -6.22 -13.98 -30.74
N GLN A 11 -7.45 -14.33 -31.13
CA GLN A 11 -8.62 -13.46 -30.98
C GLN A 11 -8.83 -13.04 -29.52
N ALA A 12 -8.46 -13.92 -28.59
CA ALA A 12 -8.41 -13.71 -27.14
C ALA A 12 -7.26 -12.78 -26.68
N LEU A 13 -6.47 -12.20 -27.58
CA LEU A 13 -5.54 -11.10 -27.27
C LEU A 13 -5.94 -9.79 -27.94
N SER A 14 -6.95 -9.81 -28.81
CA SER A 14 -7.53 -8.56 -29.30
C SER A 14 -8.24 -7.89 -28.13
N LEU A 15 -7.74 -6.74 -27.68
CA LEU A 15 -8.35 -5.96 -26.61
C LEU A 15 -9.63 -5.24 -27.07
N GLN A 16 -10.15 -5.58 -28.26
CA GLN A 16 -11.38 -5.05 -28.87
C GLN A 16 -11.46 -3.52 -28.84
N GLY A 17 -10.31 -2.82 -28.91
CA GLY A 17 -10.22 -1.36 -28.82
C GLY A 17 -10.14 -0.78 -27.40
N PHE A 18 -10.30 -1.59 -26.34
CA PHE A 18 -10.27 -1.16 -24.94
C PHE A 18 -8.88 -1.15 -24.29
N GLY A 19 -7.82 -1.41 -25.07
CA GLY A 19 -6.44 -1.36 -24.58
C GLY A 19 -6.06 -0.04 -23.90
N PRO A 20 -6.35 1.14 -24.50
CA PRO A 20 -6.10 2.43 -23.86
C PRO A 20 -6.85 2.62 -22.53
N LEU A 21 -8.11 2.15 -22.45
CA LEU A 21 -8.91 2.23 -21.23
C LEU A 21 -8.30 1.39 -20.10
N LEU A 22 -7.85 0.16 -20.41
CA LEU A 22 -7.17 -0.70 -19.44
C LEU A 22 -5.82 -0.13 -19.02
N ALA A 23 -5.07 0.47 -19.95
CA ALA A 23 -3.81 1.14 -19.64
C ALA A 23 -4.01 2.34 -18.70
N GLN A 24 -5.04 3.15 -18.96
CA GLN A 24 -5.41 4.27 -18.09
C GLN A 24 -5.86 3.79 -16.70
N GLY A 25 -6.69 2.75 -16.63
CA GLY A 25 -7.08 2.12 -15.37
C GLY A 25 -5.87 1.57 -14.60
N THR A 26 -4.94 0.93 -15.30
CA THR A 26 -3.67 0.44 -14.72
C THR A 26 -2.82 1.57 -14.16
N TRP A 27 -2.71 2.69 -14.90
CA TRP A 27 -2.00 3.86 -14.43
C TRP A 27 -2.65 4.46 -13.18
N MET A 28 -3.99 4.54 -13.15
CA MET A 28 -4.74 5.01 -11.98
C MET A 28 -4.50 4.11 -10.77
N THR A 29 -4.55 2.79 -10.95
CA THR A 29 -4.25 1.79 -9.91
C THR A 29 -2.84 1.98 -9.35
N LEU A 30 -1.83 2.14 -10.19
CA LEU A 30 -0.44 2.35 -9.75
C LEU A 30 -0.27 3.69 -9.03
N LYS A 31 -0.86 4.76 -9.57
CA LYS A 31 -0.81 6.10 -8.97
C LYS A 31 -1.44 6.09 -7.56
N LEU A 32 -2.62 5.48 -7.43
CA LEU A 32 -3.31 5.31 -6.15
C LEU A 32 -2.43 4.51 -5.18
N ALA A 33 -1.96 3.33 -5.61
CA ALA A 33 -1.15 2.46 -4.75
C ALA A 33 0.12 3.15 -4.24
N LEU A 34 0.84 3.87 -5.10
CA LEU A 34 2.09 4.55 -4.73
C LEU A 34 1.87 5.73 -3.78
N LEU A 35 0.84 6.55 -3.99
CA LEU A 35 0.53 7.65 -3.08
C LEU A 35 0.00 7.15 -1.73
N SER A 36 -0.86 6.13 -1.75
CA SER A 36 -1.30 5.46 -0.52
C SER A 36 -0.12 4.86 0.23
N LEU A 37 0.80 4.17 -0.45
CA LEU A 37 2.01 3.62 0.17
C LEU A 37 2.84 4.72 0.83
N ALA A 38 3.08 5.85 0.14
CA ALA A 38 3.84 6.95 0.69
C ALA A 38 3.20 7.48 1.98
N LEU A 39 1.89 7.73 1.95
CA LEU A 39 1.14 8.17 3.13
C LEU A 39 1.17 7.13 4.26
N SER A 40 0.97 5.85 3.94
CA SER A 40 0.98 4.78 4.92
C SER A 40 2.36 4.55 5.55
N LEU A 41 3.46 4.75 4.81
CA LEU A 41 4.81 4.69 5.37
C LEU A 41 5.04 5.84 6.37
N LEU A 42 4.58 7.05 6.05
CA LEU A 42 4.65 8.20 6.95
C LEU A 42 3.84 7.96 8.24
N LEU A 43 2.58 7.57 8.10
CA LEU A 43 1.72 7.23 9.24
C LEU A 43 2.27 6.05 10.04
N GLY A 44 2.85 5.06 9.36
CA GLY A 44 3.49 3.90 9.96
C GLY A 44 4.69 4.27 10.84
N LEU A 45 5.56 5.18 10.37
CA LEU A 45 6.69 5.65 11.16
C LEU A 45 6.25 6.47 12.38
N ILE A 46 5.24 7.35 12.20
CA ILE A 46 4.66 8.13 13.30
C ILE A 46 4.02 7.20 14.33
N GLY A 47 3.19 6.25 13.89
CA GLY A 47 2.53 5.29 14.75
C GLY A 47 3.52 4.39 15.49
N ALA A 48 4.57 3.91 14.82
CA ALA A 48 5.59 3.08 15.44
C ALA A 48 6.34 3.86 16.54
N SER A 49 6.69 5.11 16.26
CA SER A 49 7.33 6.01 17.23
C SER A 49 6.42 6.27 18.44
N ALA A 50 5.12 6.49 18.22
CA ALA A 50 4.15 6.66 19.29
C ALA A 50 4.00 5.40 20.15
N LYS A 51 3.97 4.20 19.54
CA LYS A 51 3.87 2.93 20.29
C LYS A 51 5.13 2.58 21.08
N LEU A 52 6.30 3.01 20.63
CA LEU A 52 7.57 2.82 21.34
C LEU A 52 7.82 3.89 22.40
N SER A 53 7.01 4.95 22.43
CA SER A 53 7.17 6.04 23.39
C SER A 53 6.93 5.57 24.84
N PRO A 54 7.71 6.07 25.81
CA PRO A 54 7.44 5.83 27.24
C PRO A 54 6.11 6.45 27.70
N LEU A 55 5.61 7.46 27.00
CA LEU A 55 4.37 8.17 27.36
C LEU A 55 3.12 7.35 27.03
N ARG A 56 2.33 7.00 28.05
CA ARG A 56 1.07 6.25 27.89
C ARG A 56 0.07 6.97 26.99
N LEU A 57 0.04 8.31 27.03
CA LEU A 57 -0.85 9.14 26.21
C LEU A 57 -0.60 9.02 24.70
N LEU A 58 0.63 8.70 24.29
CA LEU A 58 0.95 8.47 22.87
C LEU A 58 0.76 6.99 22.51
N ARG A 59 1.15 6.10 23.43
CA ARG A 59 1.11 4.65 23.20
C ARG A 59 -0.31 4.11 23.10
N LEU A 60 -1.22 4.57 23.96
CA LEU A 60 -2.58 4.04 24.04
C LEU A 60 -3.38 4.31 22.76
N PRO A 61 -3.50 5.55 22.24
CA PRO A 61 -4.21 5.82 21.00
C PRO A 61 -3.61 5.07 19.81
N ALA A 62 -2.28 5.05 19.68
CA ALA A 62 -1.60 4.33 18.60
C ALA A 62 -1.86 2.82 18.68
N THR A 63 -1.92 2.25 19.88
CA THR A 63 -2.28 0.84 20.08
C THR A 63 -3.72 0.58 19.66
N LEU A 64 -4.68 1.37 20.15
CA LEU A 64 -6.09 1.24 19.79
C LEU A 64 -6.30 1.36 18.27
N TYR A 65 -5.72 2.39 17.65
CA TYR A 65 -5.73 2.57 16.20
C TYR A 65 -5.23 1.31 15.46
N THR A 66 -4.04 0.81 15.80
CA THR A 66 -3.49 -0.36 15.11
C THR A 66 -4.31 -1.62 15.34
N THR A 67 -4.85 -1.82 16.54
CA THR A 67 -5.63 -3.01 16.87
C THR A 67 -6.96 -2.99 16.14
N LEU A 68 -7.69 -1.88 16.17
CA LEU A 68 -8.99 -1.75 15.51
C LEU A 68 -8.86 -1.93 13.99
N ILE A 69 -7.95 -1.18 13.37
CA ILE A 69 -7.81 -1.18 11.91
C ILE A 69 -7.35 -2.54 11.37
N ARG A 70 -6.47 -3.25 12.10
CA ARG A 70 -5.99 -4.57 11.66
C ARG A 70 -6.96 -5.72 11.98
N SER A 71 -8.00 -5.47 12.78
CA SER A 71 -8.98 -6.49 13.17
C SER A 71 -10.27 -6.44 12.34
N VAL A 72 -10.52 -5.32 11.65
CA VAL A 72 -11.71 -5.11 10.83
C VAL A 72 -11.37 -5.37 9.35
N PRO A 73 -12.27 -5.98 8.56
CA PRO A 73 -12.03 -6.18 7.13
C PRO A 73 -11.80 -4.87 6.38
N ASP A 74 -10.80 -4.86 5.49
CA ASP A 74 -10.40 -3.68 4.71
C ASP A 74 -11.58 -3.06 3.94
N LEU A 75 -12.44 -3.87 3.32
CA LEU A 75 -13.61 -3.37 2.59
C LEU A 75 -14.56 -2.58 3.50
N VAL A 76 -14.83 -3.08 4.72
CA VAL A 76 -15.71 -2.41 5.68
C VAL A 76 -15.11 -1.07 6.08
N LEU A 77 -13.80 -1.04 6.37
CA LEU A 77 -13.11 0.20 6.71
C LEU A 77 -13.11 1.20 5.55
N ILE A 78 -12.92 0.74 4.32
CA ILE A 78 -12.95 1.63 3.14
C ILE A 78 -14.30 2.33 3.03
N LEU A 79 -15.39 1.57 3.12
CA LEU A 79 -16.75 2.13 3.04
C LEU A 79 -17.04 3.05 4.22
N LEU A 80 -16.71 2.63 5.44
CA LEU A 80 -16.94 3.44 6.64
C LEU A 80 -16.17 4.75 6.58
N ILE A 81 -14.86 4.71 6.32
CA ILE A 81 -14.04 5.91 6.26
C ILE A 81 -14.53 6.84 5.15
N PHE A 82 -14.83 6.31 3.96
CA PHE A 82 -15.32 7.12 2.84
C PHE A 82 -16.64 7.83 3.18
N TYR A 83 -17.68 7.08 3.58
CA TYR A 83 -18.99 7.66 3.83
C TYR A 83 -19.01 8.54 5.08
N THR A 84 -18.36 8.12 6.17
CA THR A 84 -18.26 8.93 7.38
C THR A 84 -17.50 10.23 7.10
N PHE A 85 -16.39 10.18 6.37
CA PHE A 85 -15.62 11.39 6.06
C PHE A 85 -16.41 12.36 5.17
N GLN A 86 -17.17 11.85 4.18
CA GLN A 86 -18.05 12.67 3.35
C GLN A 86 -19.15 13.36 4.17
N ILE A 87 -19.80 12.65 5.10
CA ILE A 87 -20.83 13.21 5.99
C ILE A 87 -20.21 14.30 6.87
N TRP A 88 -19.12 13.99 7.57
CA TRP A 88 -18.43 14.95 8.43
C TRP A 88 -17.97 16.20 7.69
N LEU A 89 -17.47 16.04 6.46
CA LEU A 89 -17.04 17.17 5.64
C LEU A 89 -18.24 18.05 5.26
N ASN A 90 -19.36 17.44 4.86
CA ASN A 90 -20.58 18.16 4.51
C ASN A 90 -21.14 18.94 5.71
N ASP A 91 -21.24 18.30 6.87
CA ASP A 91 -21.70 18.94 8.12
C ASP A 91 -20.80 20.13 8.49
N PHE A 92 -19.48 19.97 8.33
CA PHE A 92 -18.51 21.04 8.58
C PHE A 92 -18.62 22.18 7.56
N THR A 93 -18.82 21.88 6.28
CA THR A 93 -19.01 22.90 5.24
C THR A 93 -20.32 23.66 5.45
N GLU A 94 -21.41 22.96 5.80
CA GLU A 94 -22.70 23.59 6.10
C GLU A 94 -22.61 24.50 7.32
N TRP A 95 -21.91 24.06 8.38
CA TRP A 95 -21.64 24.89 9.55
C TRP A 95 -20.86 26.17 9.23
N MET A 96 -19.94 26.11 8.24
CA MET A 96 -19.21 27.29 7.75
C MET A 96 -19.98 28.09 6.68
N GLY A 97 -21.19 27.69 6.32
CA GLY A 97 -21.99 28.31 5.26
C GLY A 97 -21.45 28.05 3.84
N TRP A 98 -20.57 27.07 3.67
CA TRP A 98 -20.11 26.59 2.36
C TRP A 98 -21.11 25.57 1.80
N GLY A 99 -21.26 25.54 0.47
CA GLY A 99 -22.12 24.57 -0.20
C GLY A 99 -21.59 23.13 -0.08
N TYR A 100 -22.39 22.17 -0.53
CA TYR A 100 -22.03 20.75 -0.58
C TYR A 100 -20.69 20.53 -1.30
N PHE A 101 -19.79 19.78 -0.67
CA PHE A 101 -18.47 19.47 -1.21
C PHE A 101 -18.32 17.98 -1.48
N GLU A 102 -18.32 17.57 -2.75
CA GLU A 102 -18.09 16.19 -3.12
C GLU A 102 -16.60 15.86 -3.08
N ILE A 103 -16.22 14.81 -2.36
CA ILE A 103 -14.82 14.40 -2.26
C ILE A 103 -14.43 13.61 -3.51
N ASP A 104 -13.34 14.01 -4.14
CA ASP A 104 -12.71 13.26 -5.23
C ASP A 104 -12.40 11.81 -4.78
N PRO A 105 -12.94 10.78 -5.47
CA PRO A 105 -12.74 9.37 -5.10
C PRO A 105 -11.27 8.96 -5.07
N PHE A 106 -10.42 9.60 -5.88
CA PHE A 106 -8.99 9.33 -5.87
C PHE A 106 -8.33 9.83 -4.58
N ALA A 107 -8.55 11.09 -4.19
CA ALA A 107 -8.07 11.64 -2.92
C ALA A 107 -8.60 10.84 -1.72
N ALA A 108 -9.89 10.51 -1.72
CA ALA A 108 -10.50 9.70 -0.66
C ALA A 108 -9.87 8.30 -0.59
N GLY A 109 -9.62 7.66 -1.73
CA GLY A 109 -8.93 6.38 -1.81
C GLY A 109 -7.50 6.45 -1.27
N VAL A 110 -6.75 7.51 -1.61
CA VAL A 110 -5.39 7.73 -1.12
C VAL A 110 -5.37 7.84 0.41
N LEU A 111 -6.24 8.68 0.97
CA LEU A 111 -6.34 8.90 2.42
C LEU A 111 -6.79 7.64 3.16
N THR A 112 -7.80 6.96 2.63
CA THR A 112 -8.40 5.78 3.25
C THR A 112 -7.42 4.60 3.27
N LEU A 113 -6.85 4.23 2.12
CA LEU A 113 -5.83 3.19 2.06
C LEU A 113 -4.58 3.62 2.83
N GLY A 114 -4.20 4.90 2.74
CA GLY A 114 -3.15 5.53 3.52
C GLY A 114 -3.27 5.23 5.01
N PHE A 115 -4.44 5.51 5.56
CA PHE A 115 -4.79 5.31 6.96
C PHE A 115 -4.90 3.83 7.34
N ILE A 116 -5.51 2.98 6.51
CA ILE A 116 -5.63 1.54 6.80
C ILE A 116 -4.23 0.91 6.84
N TYR A 117 -3.46 1.05 5.77
CA TYR A 117 -2.14 0.44 5.67
C TYR A 117 -1.11 1.11 6.59
N GLY A 118 -1.34 2.36 7.02
CA GLY A 118 -0.54 3.01 8.07
C GLY A 118 -0.50 2.21 9.38
N ALA A 119 -1.60 1.53 9.73
CA ALA A 119 -1.66 0.67 10.90
C ALA A 119 -0.83 -0.60 10.73
N TYR A 120 -0.88 -1.21 9.55
CA TYR A 120 -0.06 -2.38 9.21
C TYR A 120 1.44 -2.02 9.21
N PHE A 121 1.81 -0.90 8.60
CA PHE A 121 3.20 -0.42 8.60
C PHE A 121 3.68 0.00 9.98
N THR A 122 2.83 0.55 10.83
CA THR A 122 3.15 0.85 12.23
C THR A 122 3.68 -0.40 12.94
N GLU A 123 2.97 -1.51 12.81
CA GLU A 123 3.33 -2.75 13.48
C GLU A 123 4.55 -3.41 12.84
N ASN A 124 4.70 -3.25 11.53
CA ASN A 124 5.88 -3.70 10.80
C ASN A 124 7.16 -2.97 11.25
N PHE A 125 7.11 -1.63 11.34
CA PHE A 125 8.23 -0.83 11.83
C PHE A 125 8.50 -1.07 13.31
N ARG A 126 7.45 -1.13 14.15
CA ARG A 126 7.60 -1.43 15.58
C ARG A 126 8.29 -2.79 15.79
N GLY A 127 7.83 -3.82 15.10
CA GLY A 127 8.42 -5.15 15.15
C GLY A 127 9.87 -5.15 14.68
N ALA A 128 10.18 -4.44 13.59
CA ALA A 128 11.54 -4.32 13.08
C ALA A 128 12.48 -3.60 14.06
N ILE A 129 12.03 -2.51 14.70
CA ILE A 129 12.82 -1.76 15.69
C ILE A 129 13.14 -2.65 16.90
N LEU A 130 12.15 -3.38 17.41
CA LEU A 130 12.32 -4.28 18.55
C LEU A 130 13.16 -5.52 18.24
N SER A 131 13.33 -5.87 16.95
CA SER A 131 14.15 -7.00 16.53
C SER A 131 15.64 -6.69 16.48
N VAL A 132 16.04 -5.42 16.58
CA VAL A 132 17.46 -5.03 16.58
C VAL A 132 18.05 -5.24 17.99
N PRO A 133 19.11 -6.06 18.15
CA PRO A 133 19.71 -6.29 19.46
C PRO A 133 20.27 -5.01 20.09
N ALA A 134 19.90 -4.74 21.36
CA ALA A 134 20.36 -3.53 22.08
C ALA A 134 21.90 -3.44 22.18
N GLY A 135 22.58 -4.57 22.34
CA GLY A 135 24.04 -4.64 22.42
C GLY A 135 24.77 -4.07 21.18
N GLN A 136 24.15 -4.10 20.00
CA GLN A 136 24.72 -3.47 18.79
C GLN A 136 24.77 -1.95 18.92
N LEU A 137 23.73 -1.35 19.52
CA LEU A 137 23.67 0.09 19.76
C LEU A 137 24.59 0.51 20.91
N GLU A 138 24.72 -0.32 21.94
CA GLU A 138 25.64 -0.10 23.06
C GLU A 138 27.10 -0.16 22.60
N ALA A 139 27.48 -1.18 21.82
CA ALA A 139 28.82 -1.31 21.23
C ALA A 139 29.16 -0.11 20.33
N ALA A 140 28.21 0.32 19.50
CA ALA A 140 28.37 1.51 18.66
C ALA A 140 28.58 2.79 19.49
N THR A 141 27.97 2.86 20.67
CA THR A 141 28.15 3.98 21.62
C THR A 141 29.52 3.93 22.29
N ALA A 142 29.96 2.75 22.72
CA ALA A 142 31.29 2.53 23.29
C ALA A 142 32.42 2.84 22.29
N TYR A 143 32.18 2.61 21.00
CA TYR A 143 33.10 2.95 19.92
C TYR A 143 33.13 4.46 19.57
N GLY A 144 32.36 5.30 20.29
CA GLY A 144 32.38 6.76 20.12
C GLY A 144 31.54 7.29 18.95
N LEU A 145 30.66 6.49 18.34
CA LEU A 145 29.81 6.96 17.25
C LEU A 145 28.76 7.96 17.73
N SER A 146 28.63 9.08 17.02
CA SER A 146 27.58 10.07 17.25
C SER A 146 26.18 9.47 17.04
N ARG A 147 25.12 10.11 17.57
CA ARG A 147 23.73 9.62 17.40
C ARG A 147 23.37 9.41 15.92
N ALA A 148 23.77 10.33 15.04
CA ALA A 148 23.52 10.24 13.61
C ALA A 148 24.32 9.09 12.95
N GLN A 149 25.58 8.91 13.35
CA GLN A 149 26.41 7.80 12.87
C GLN A 149 25.86 6.45 13.31
N ARG A 150 25.49 6.30 14.60
CA ARG A 150 24.85 5.09 15.14
C ARG A 150 23.59 4.73 14.37
N PHE A 151 22.73 5.72 14.11
CA PHE A 151 21.52 5.49 13.32
C PHE A 151 21.86 5.03 11.90
N ARG A 152 22.69 5.79 11.18
CA ARG A 152 22.96 5.56 9.75
C ARG A 152 23.76 4.29 9.48
N LEU A 153 24.76 3.99 10.30
CA LEU A 153 25.74 2.92 10.06
C LEU A 153 25.35 1.60 10.72
N VAL A 154 24.66 1.63 11.86
CA VAL A 154 24.38 0.43 12.66
C VAL A 154 22.90 0.10 12.69
N LEU A 155 22.06 1.04 13.13
CA LEU A 155 20.63 0.78 13.33
C LEU A 155 19.87 0.62 12.02
N PHE A 156 20.01 1.57 11.10
CA PHE A 156 19.21 1.64 9.88
C PHE A 156 19.40 0.41 8.96
N PRO A 157 20.62 -0.08 8.67
CA PRO A 157 20.79 -1.28 7.86
C PRO A 157 20.15 -2.52 8.47
N GLN A 158 20.28 -2.70 9.79
CA GLN A 158 19.67 -3.82 10.53
C GLN A 158 18.15 -3.70 10.59
N LEU A 159 17.64 -2.49 10.84
CA LEU A 159 16.22 -2.19 10.85
C LEU A 159 15.58 -2.52 9.50
N MET A 160 16.19 -2.09 8.40
CA MET A 160 15.68 -2.35 7.05
C MET A 160 15.64 -3.84 6.73
N ARG A 161 16.61 -4.63 7.21
CA ARG A 161 16.60 -6.09 7.07
C ARG A 161 15.35 -6.73 7.68
N PHE A 162 14.94 -6.28 8.86
CA PHE A 162 13.73 -6.79 9.52
C PHE A 162 12.44 -6.19 8.97
N ALA A 163 12.46 -4.92 8.55
CA ALA A 163 11.27 -4.24 8.05
C ALA A 163 10.89 -4.71 6.63
N LEU A 164 11.86 -4.82 5.72
CA LEU A 164 11.63 -5.02 4.28
C LEU A 164 10.71 -6.19 3.91
N PRO A 165 10.84 -7.39 4.50
CA PRO A 165 9.96 -8.51 4.17
C PRO A 165 8.48 -8.19 4.42
N GLY A 166 8.16 -7.56 5.57
CA GLY A 166 6.79 -7.17 5.85
C GLY A 166 6.36 -5.91 5.10
N LEU A 167 7.29 -4.99 4.76
CA LEU A 167 6.98 -3.87 3.85
C LEU A 167 6.53 -4.37 2.48
N GLY A 168 7.26 -5.36 1.93
CA GLY A 168 6.94 -5.99 0.66
C GLY A 168 5.59 -6.70 0.71
N ASN A 169 5.31 -7.46 1.78
CA ASN A 169 4.02 -8.12 1.94
C ASN A 169 2.85 -7.11 2.00
N ASN A 170 2.96 -6.08 2.85
CA ASN A 170 1.91 -5.06 2.95
C ASN A 170 1.73 -4.27 1.66
N TRP A 171 2.80 -4.03 0.88
CA TRP A 171 2.70 -3.45 -0.46
C TRP A 171 1.84 -4.30 -1.40
N LEU A 172 2.05 -5.62 -1.45
CA LEU A 172 1.26 -6.50 -2.31
C LEU A 172 -0.21 -6.50 -1.93
N VAL A 173 -0.51 -6.46 -0.63
CA VAL A 173 -1.88 -6.44 -0.13
C VAL A 173 -2.52 -5.08 -0.44
N LEU A 174 -1.83 -3.97 -0.17
CA LEU A 174 -2.27 -2.61 -0.54
C LEU A 174 -2.59 -2.50 -2.03
N LEU A 175 -1.71 -3.02 -2.88
CA LEU A 175 -1.89 -2.98 -4.33
C LEU A 175 -3.14 -3.74 -4.77
N LYS A 176 -3.47 -4.87 -4.15
CA LYS A 176 -4.71 -5.61 -4.43
C LYS A 176 -5.93 -4.87 -3.90
N SER A 177 -5.81 -4.25 -2.73
CA SER A 177 -6.90 -3.53 -2.08
C SER A 177 -7.29 -2.23 -2.79
N THR A 178 -6.47 -1.70 -3.70
CA THR A 178 -6.90 -0.61 -4.58
C THR A 178 -8.12 -0.98 -5.40
N ALA A 179 -8.30 -2.26 -5.74
CA ALA A 179 -9.47 -2.75 -6.46
C ALA A 179 -10.77 -2.51 -5.69
N LEU A 180 -10.72 -2.48 -4.34
CA LEU A 180 -11.87 -2.21 -3.49
C LEU A 180 -12.31 -0.73 -3.60
N VAL A 181 -11.40 0.17 -3.97
CA VAL A 181 -11.70 1.60 -4.17
C VAL A 181 -12.59 1.82 -5.40
N SER A 182 -12.63 0.88 -6.35
CA SER A 182 -13.59 0.92 -7.47
C SER A 182 -15.06 0.93 -7.02
N ILE A 183 -15.35 0.41 -5.82
CA ILE A 183 -16.70 0.37 -5.23
C ILE A 183 -17.17 1.77 -4.86
N ILE A 184 -16.27 2.65 -4.42
CA ILE A 184 -16.57 4.05 -4.10
C ILE A 184 -16.48 4.98 -5.32
N GLY A 185 -16.48 4.42 -6.53
CA GLY A 185 -16.61 5.18 -7.79
C GLY A 185 -15.30 5.51 -8.51
N LEU A 186 -14.13 5.11 -8.00
CA LEU A 186 -12.88 5.34 -8.70
C LEU A 186 -12.78 4.52 -9.99
N ALA A 187 -12.43 5.17 -11.10
CA ALA A 187 -12.18 4.53 -12.39
C ALA A 187 -10.77 3.92 -12.46
N ASP A 188 -10.57 2.82 -11.75
CA ASP A 188 -9.32 2.04 -11.73
C ASP A 188 -9.32 0.90 -12.76
N LEU A 189 -8.31 0.03 -12.73
CA LEU A 189 -8.21 -1.12 -13.64
C LEU A 189 -9.42 -2.07 -13.55
N VAL A 190 -9.94 -2.33 -12.36
CA VAL A 190 -11.10 -3.22 -12.19
C VAL A 190 -12.34 -2.59 -12.79
N LYS A 191 -12.55 -1.29 -12.55
CA LYS A 191 -13.66 -0.55 -13.16
C LYS A 191 -13.55 -0.50 -14.68
N ALA A 192 -12.34 -0.25 -15.20
CA ALA A 192 -12.05 -0.26 -16.64
C ALA A 192 -12.40 -1.62 -17.28
N ALA A 193 -11.98 -2.72 -16.65
CA ALA A 193 -12.29 -4.07 -17.12
C ALA A 193 -13.79 -4.38 -17.06
N GLN A 194 -14.48 -3.99 -15.99
CA GLN A 194 -15.93 -4.14 -15.90
C GLN A 194 -16.66 -3.36 -17.00
N ASN A 195 -16.24 -2.12 -17.28
CA ASN A 195 -16.85 -1.28 -18.31
C ASN A 195 -16.65 -1.86 -19.71
N ALA A 196 -15.42 -2.28 -20.04
CA ALA A 196 -15.10 -2.93 -21.30
C ALA A 196 -15.87 -4.26 -21.46
N GLY A 197 -15.92 -5.06 -20.39
CA GLY A 197 -16.66 -6.31 -20.35
C GLY A 197 -18.16 -6.16 -20.54
N LYS A 198 -18.76 -5.13 -19.95
CA LYS A 198 -20.19 -4.82 -20.14
C LYS A 198 -20.48 -4.36 -21.58
N SER A 199 -19.61 -3.53 -22.15
CA SER A 199 -19.78 -3.01 -23.51
C SER A 199 -19.64 -4.09 -24.59
N THR A 200 -18.93 -5.17 -24.29
CA THR A 200 -18.63 -6.28 -25.22
C THR A 200 -19.39 -7.56 -24.88
N SER A 201 -20.22 -7.51 -23.82
CA SER A 201 -20.88 -8.67 -23.21
C SER A 201 -19.91 -9.80 -22.80
N ASN A 202 -18.63 -9.50 -22.59
CA ASN A 202 -17.59 -10.47 -22.24
C ASN A 202 -16.84 -10.07 -20.96
N VAL A 203 -17.57 -9.99 -19.84
CA VAL A 203 -17.04 -9.53 -18.54
C VAL A 203 -15.90 -10.40 -18.02
N LEU A 204 -16.03 -11.73 -18.12
CA LEU A 204 -15.02 -12.66 -17.62
C LEU A 204 -13.66 -12.46 -18.31
N TYR A 205 -13.67 -12.28 -19.63
CA TYR A 205 -12.47 -12.05 -20.42
C TYR A 205 -11.68 -10.82 -19.95
N PHE A 206 -12.36 -9.67 -19.79
CA PHE A 206 -11.71 -8.44 -19.34
C PHE A 206 -11.25 -8.52 -17.88
N LEU A 207 -11.95 -9.25 -17.01
CA LEU A 207 -11.51 -9.50 -15.64
C LEU A 207 -10.27 -10.41 -15.58
N ILE A 208 -10.16 -11.41 -16.46
CA ILE A 208 -8.95 -12.22 -16.60
C ILE A 208 -7.77 -11.35 -17.03
N ILE A 209 -7.96 -10.46 -18.00
CA ILE A 209 -6.94 -9.50 -18.43
C ILE A 209 -6.50 -8.61 -17.26
N ALA A 210 -7.45 -8.03 -16.51
CA ALA A 210 -7.12 -7.25 -15.32
C ALA A 210 -6.33 -8.07 -14.30
N GLY A 211 -6.73 -9.33 -14.05
CA GLY A 211 -6.00 -10.25 -13.18
C GLY A 211 -4.57 -10.51 -13.63
N LEU A 212 -4.34 -10.69 -14.94
CA LEU A 212 -3.00 -10.83 -15.52
C LEU A 212 -2.15 -9.57 -15.35
N VAL A 213 -2.76 -8.38 -15.50
CA VAL A 213 -2.06 -7.11 -15.26
C VAL A 213 -1.69 -6.97 -13.77
N TYR A 214 -2.60 -7.29 -12.85
CA TYR A 214 -2.29 -7.33 -11.41
C TYR A 214 -1.17 -8.32 -11.09
N LEU A 215 -1.18 -9.50 -11.71
CA LEU A 215 -0.14 -10.52 -11.55
C LEU A 215 1.21 -10.03 -12.08
N LEU A 216 1.24 -9.38 -13.25
CA LEU A 216 2.43 -8.78 -13.84
C LEU A 216 3.04 -7.76 -12.87
N ILE A 217 2.23 -6.79 -12.41
CA ILE A 217 2.66 -5.74 -11.49
C ILE A 217 3.20 -6.35 -10.19
N THR A 218 2.44 -7.27 -9.59
CA THR A 218 2.83 -7.97 -8.35
C THR A 218 4.16 -8.71 -8.52
N THR A 219 4.35 -9.40 -9.64
CA THR A 219 5.59 -10.15 -9.92
C THR A 219 6.79 -9.23 -10.08
N LEU A 220 6.62 -8.10 -10.78
CA LEU A 220 7.67 -7.08 -10.93
C LEU A 220 8.02 -6.44 -9.58
N SER A 221 7.02 -6.05 -8.79
CA SER A 221 7.23 -5.52 -7.43
C SER A 221 7.97 -6.53 -6.55
N ASN A 222 7.59 -7.81 -6.57
CA ASN A 222 8.26 -8.86 -5.79
C ASN A 222 9.73 -9.02 -6.15
N ARG A 223 10.08 -8.91 -7.43
CA ARG A 223 11.49 -8.92 -7.87
C ARG A 223 12.26 -7.72 -7.30
N LEU A 224 11.64 -6.54 -7.26
CA LEU A 224 12.25 -5.34 -6.69
C LEU A 224 12.49 -5.51 -5.18
N PHE A 225 11.47 -5.94 -4.41
CA PHE A 225 11.62 -6.18 -2.97
C PHE A 225 12.67 -7.25 -2.67
N LYS A 226 12.68 -8.37 -3.39
CA LYS A 226 13.72 -9.41 -3.24
C LYS A 226 15.13 -8.88 -3.50
N ARG A 227 15.31 -7.96 -4.46
CA ARG A 227 16.62 -7.32 -4.70
C ARG A 227 17.01 -6.41 -3.52
N LEU A 228 16.08 -5.64 -2.99
CA LEU A 228 16.30 -4.80 -1.81
C LEU A 228 16.67 -5.68 -0.60
N GLU A 229 15.90 -6.72 -0.31
CA GLU A 229 16.18 -7.66 0.77
C GLU A 229 17.57 -8.29 0.65
N ARG A 230 17.98 -8.74 -0.55
CA ARG A 230 19.33 -9.30 -0.77
C ARG A 230 20.43 -8.30 -0.44
N ARG A 231 20.23 -7.02 -0.78
CA ARG A 231 21.18 -5.93 -0.50
C ARG A 231 21.32 -5.66 1.00
N PHE A 232 20.25 -5.74 1.77
CA PHE A 232 20.31 -5.52 3.23
C PHE A 232 20.67 -6.79 4.02
N ASN A 233 20.58 -7.97 3.39
CA ASN A 233 21.03 -9.24 3.97
C ASN A 233 22.50 -9.58 3.67
N THR A 234 23.22 -8.73 2.93
CA THR A 234 24.62 -8.98 2.56
C THR A 234 25.51 -8.76 3.80
N GLY A 235 25.81 -9.82 4.54
CA GLY A 235 26.66 -9.77 5.75
C GLY A 235 26.43 -10.90 6.76
N ILE A 236 25.34 -11.67 6.65
CA ILE A 236 24.96 -12.69 7.66
C ILE A 236 24.87 -14.10 7.05
N LYS A 237 25.42 -14.31 5.84
CA LYS A 237 25.45 -15.61 5.15
C LYS A 237 26.30 -16.71 5.83
N GLY A 238 26.60 -16.61 7.12
CA GLY A 238 27.49 -17.54 7.84
C GLY A 238 27.07 -17.95 9.26
N LEU A 239 25.85 -17.65 9.73
CA LEU A 239 25.41 -18.00 11.11
C LEU A 239 24.25 -19.00 11.17
N THR A 240 23.91 -19.63 10.06
CA THR A 240 22.98 -20.76 10.02
C THR A 240 23.72 -21.96 9.45
N SER A 241 24.59 -22.55 10.29
CA SER A 241 25.01 -23.95 10.18
C SER A 241 24.02 -24.81 10.94
#